data_AF-A0A497I6C9-F1
#
_entry.id   AF-A0A497I6C9-F1
#
_cell.length_a   1.000
_cell.length_b   1.000
_cell.length_c   1.000
_cell.angle_alpha   90.00
_cell.angle_beta   90.00
_cell.angle_gamma   90.00
#
_symmetry.space_group_name_H-M   'P 1'
#
loop_
_entity.id
_entity.type
_entity.pdbx_description
1 polymer ?
#
loop_
_entity_poly.entity_id
_entity_poly.type
_entity_poly.pdbx_seq_one_letter_code
_entity_poly.pdbx_strand_id
1 'polypeptide(L)'
;MENEDRNFYTFFLNQANNVMKANMDFMFKKCKDVLDSCIQLLSDFICIQKWTFPIESKKDEMLDRYLMYPMMMHVVYPNLQFVIIAVLLGAIPQAIYSLRTALEAIGIALYVDNKDEFKSLDLHQKMERKKIIDVRLAGVKESLIKIAQEITSKEQAEEWVNYILDVYSQLSAWIHPIARAHRTRQREREVFPAGLLRAIILTAGKYGVPPSYGLLIPMEYDEVDIEDLNYFKELVELTEISITLLVYIWSRDKDISDKIAIEKFLETLCNKTE
;
A
#
# COMPACT_ATOMS: atom_id res chain seq x y z
N MET A 1 28.54 27.51 14.60
CA MET A 1 27.49 27.04 13.69
C MET A 1 27.91 25.77 12.95
N GLU A 2 28.92 25.74 12.07
CA GLU A 2 29.28 24.51 11.32
C GLU A 2 29.63 23.25 12.15
N ASN A 3 30.20 23.41 13.35
CA ASN A 3 30.60 22.27 14.21
C ASN A 3 29.45 21.68 15.05
N GLU A 4 28.47 22.48 15.44
CA GLU A 4 27.31 22.01 16.21
C GLU A 4 26.31 21.29 15.29
N ASP A 5 26.11 21.82 14.08
CA ASP A 5 25.25 21.21 13.06
C ASP A 5 25.78 19.82 12.64
N ARG A 6 27.10 19.69 12.42
CA ARG A 6 27.74 18.37 12.14
C ARG A 6 27.55 17.35 13.25
N ASN A 7 27.60 17.78 14.50
CA ASN A 7 27.40 16.92 15.66
C ASN A 7 25.95 16.43 15.76
N PHE A 8 24.99 17.29 15.44
CA PHE A 8 23.57 16.91 15.43
C PHE A 8 23.22 15.91 14.32
N TYR A 9 23.72 16.14 13.08
CA TYR A 9 23.51 15.18 11.98
C TYR A 9 24.10 13.80 12.29
N THR A 10 25.31 13.78 12.85
CA THR A 10 26.00 12.53 13.22
C THR A 10 25.27 11.81 14.34
N PHE A 11 24.75 12.55 15.32
CA PHE A 11 23.91 12.00 16.38
C PHE A 11 22.64 11.33 15.81
N PHE A 12 21.89 12.03 14.95
CA PHE A 12 20.66 11.49 14.37
C PHE A 12 20.93 10.23 13.52
N LEU A 13 21.97 10.24 12.68
CA LEU A 13 22.34 9.08 11.87
C LEU A 13 22.74 7.88 12.73
N ASN A 14 23.51 8.11 13.79
CA ASN A 14 23.89 7.04 14.72
C ASN A 14 22.68 6.50 15.47
N GLN A 15 21.77 7.38 15.92
CA GLN A 15 20.53 6.98 16.58
C GLN A 15 19.68 6.11 15.65
N ALA A 16 19.42 6.57 14.42
CA ALA A 16 18.64 5.80 13.44
C ALA A 16 19.26 4.43 13.14
N ASN A 17 20.58 4.38 12.94
CA ASN A 17 21.29 3.12 12.69
C ASN A 17 21.19 2.15 13.89
N ASN A 18 21.33 2.65 15.11
CA ASN A 18 21.22 1.83 16.32
C ASN A 18 19.80 1.28 16.49
N VAL A 19 18.78 2.13 16.31
CA VAL A 19 17.37 1.72 16.37
C VAL A 19 17.06 0.67 15.31
N MET A 20 17.50 0.87 14.07
CA MET A 20 17.25 -0.10 12.99
C MET A 20 17.87 -1.47 13.30
N LYS A 21 19.06 -1.52 13.90
CA LYS A 21 19.69 -2.78 14.32
C LYS A 21 18.92 -3.43 15.46
N ALA A 22 18.56 -2.66 16.49
CA ALA A 22 17.77 -3.16 17.62
C ALA A 22 16.40 -3.71 17.15
N ASN A 23 15.72 -2.98 16.27
CA ASN A 23 14.43 -3.40 15.71
C ASN A 23 14.55 -4.63 14.81
N MET A 24 15.63 -4.74 14.04
CA MET A 24 15.91 -5.95 13.26
C MET A 24 16.08 -7.17 14.18
N ASP A 25 16.86 -7.03 15.26
CA ASP A 25 17.06 -8.10 16.25
C ASP A 25 15.76 -8.46 17.00
N PHE A 26 14.96 -7.45 17.36
CA PHE A 26 13.66 -7.62 18.00
C PHE A 26 12.70 -8.40 17.10
N MET A 27 12.52 -7.93 15.86
CA MET A 27 11.63 -8.58 14.89
C MET A 27 12.05 -10.01 14.61
N PHE A 28 13.35 -10.26 14.40
CA PHE A 28 13.84 -11.63 14.16
C PHE A 28 13.49 -12.61 15.29
N LYS A 29 13.43 -12.13 16.54
CA LYS A 29 13.11 -12.95 17.70
C LYS A 29 11.61 -13.08 17.97
N LYS A 30 10.81 -12.05 17.66
CA LYS A 30 9.43 -11.92 18.15
C LYS A 30 8.36 -11.90 17.06
N CYS A 31 8.66 -11.36 15.89
CA CYS A 31 7.69 -11.11 14.82
C CYS A 31 8.37 -11.11 13.44
N LYS A 32 9.14 -12.17 13.16
CA LYS A 32 9.97 -12.28 11.96
C LYS A 32 9.13 -12.19 10.68
N ASP A 33 7.93 -12.76 10.75
CA ASP A 33 6.93 -12.78 9.68
C ASP A 33 6.51 -11.38 9.22
N VAL A 34 6.57 -10.35 10.09
CA VAL A 34 6.25 -8.97 9.70
C VAL A 34 7.23 -8.44 8.66
N LEU A 35 8.54 -8.62 8.91
CA LEU A 35 9.59 -8.16 8.00
C LEU A 35 9.62 -9.02 6.73
N ASP A 36 9.43 -10.34 6.88
CA ASP A 36 9.35 -11.27 5.75
C ASP A 36 8.18 -10.89 4.81
N SER A 37 6.99 -10.55 5.34
CA SER A 37 5.84 -10.10 4.52
C SER A 37 6.12 -8.78 3.79
N CYS A 38 6.84 -7.82 4.41
CA CYS A 38 7.21 -6.57 3.73
C CYS A 38 8.18 -6.80 2.56
N ILE A 39 9.18 -7.67 2.77
CA ILE A 39 10.15 -8.04 1.73
C ILE A 39 9.45 -8.81 0.61
N GLN A 40 8.55 -9.72 0.97
CA GLN A 40 7.76 -10.50 0.02
C GLN A 40 6.90 -9.59 -0.86
N LEU A 41 6.14 -8.66 -0.28
CA LEU A 41 5.35 -7.67 -1.02
C LEU A 41 6.20 -6.90 -2.05
N LEU A 42 7.39 -6.42 -1.66
CA LEU A 42 8.28 -5.72 -2.58
C LEU A 42 8.78 -6.65 -3.70
N SER A 43 9.18 -7.86 -3.36
CA SER A 43 9.66 -8.86 -4.32
C SER A 43 8.58 -9.23 -5.33
N ASP A 44 7.36 -9.47 -4.86
CA ASP A 44 6.23 -9.84 -5.69
C ASP A 44 5.77 -8.67 -6.57
N PHE A 45 5.83 -7.43 -6.06
CA PHE A 45 5.60 -6.25 -6.87
C PHE A 45 6.64 -6.09 -8.00
N ILE A 46 7.93 -6.41 -7.76
CA ILE A 46 8.95 -6.43 -8.82
C ILE A 46 8.62 -7.46 -9.89
N CYS A 47 8.09 -8.62 -9.51
CA CYS A 47 7.62 -9.63 -10.46
C CYS A 47 6.43 -9.11 -11.29
N ILE A 48 5.44 -8.48 -10.63
CA ILE A 48 4.31 -7.83 -11.30
C ILE A 48 4.77 -6.79 -12.32
N GLN A 49 5.76 -5.94 -11.99
CA GLN A 49 6.32 -4.96 -12.93
C GLN A 49 6.92 -5.62 -14.18
N LYS A 50 7.57 -6.78 -14.03
CA LYS A 50 8.13 -7.52 -15.17
C LYS A 50 7.04 -8.12 -16.05
N TRP A 51 6.00 -8.70 -15.44
CA TRP A 51 4.88 -9.31 -16.17
C TRP A 51 3.98 -8.29 -16.88
N THR A 52 3.87 -7.09 -16.31
CA THR A 52 3.10 -5.98 -16.90
C THR A 52 3.89 -5.14 -17.91
N PHE A 53 5.16 -5.46 -18.13
CA PHE A 53 5.97 -4.77 -19.12
C PHE A 53 5.34 -4.90 -20.51
N PRO A 54 5.28 -3.83 -21.33
CA PRO A 54 4.72 -3.92 -22.67
C PRO A 54 5.42 -4.97 -23.54
N ILE A 55 4.69 -5.58 -24.48
CA ILE A 55 5.34 -6.30 -25.58
C ILE A 55 6.17 -5.33 -26.44
N GLU A 56 7.28 -5.81 -27.01
CA GLU A 56 8.25 -4.93 -27.69
C GLU A 56 7.63 -4.10 -28.82
N SER A 57 6.66 -4.65 -29.55
CA SER A 57 5.96 -3.94 -30.64
C SER A 57 5.07 -2.78 -30.19
N LYS A 58 4.73 -2.70 -28.90
CA LYS A 58 3.83 -1.70 -28.31
C LYS A 58 4.50 -0.83 -27.24
N LYS A 59 5.77 -1.08 -26.96
CA LYS A 59 6.52 -0.50 -25.85
C LYS A 59 6.43 1.01 -25.77
N ASP A 60 6.88 1.73 -26.79
CA ASP A 60 6.92 3.20 -26.75
C ASP A 60 5.50 3.79 -26.61
N GLU A 61 4.54 3.27 -27.39
CA GLU A 61 3.14 3.68 -27.33
C GLU A 61 2.53 3.50 -25.93
N MET A 62 2.80 2.36 -25.30
CA MET A 62 2.24 2.04 -23.99
C MET A 62 2.91 2.82 -22.86
N LEU A 63 4.23 2.97 -22.89
CA LEU A 63 4.99 3.71 -21.89
C LEU A 63 4.64 5.21 -21.91
N ASP A 64 4.37 5.77 -23.10
CA ASP A 64 4.02 7.19 -23.25
C ASP A 64 2.55 7.50 -22.95
N ARG A 65 1.69 6.48 -22.94
CA ARG A 65 0.24 6.66 -22.75
C ARG A 65 -0.27 6.23 -21.39
N TYR A 66 0.15 5.08 -20.88
CA TYR A 66 -0.48 4.50 -19.69
C TYR A 66 0.12 5.03 -18.40
N LEU A 67 -0.74 5.59 -17.55
CA LEU A 67 -0.36 6.14 -16.24
C LEU A 67 0.09 5.04 -15.28
N MET A 68 -0.29 3.79 -15.52
CA MET A 68 0.14 2.64 -14.72
C MET A 68 1.67 2.54 -14.59
N TYR A 69 2.42 2.73 -15.67
CA TYR A 69 3.88 2.60 -15.66
C TYR A 69 4.59 3.61 -14.75
N PRO A 70 4.41 4.94 -14.92
CA PRO A 70 5.02 5.89 -14.02
C PRO A 70 4.50 5.77 -12.58
N MET A 71 3.23 5.39 -12.36
CA MET A 71 2.72 5.13 -11.00
C MET A 71 3.42 3.93 -10.35
N MET A 72 3.58 2.82 -11.08
CA MET A 72 4.31 1.65 -10.59
C MET A 72 5.79 1.98 -10.28
N MET A 73 6.48 2.65 -11.19
CA MET A 73 7.92 2.90 -11.11
C MET A 73 8.30 4.02 -10.13
N HIS A 74 7.53 5.12 -10.12
CA HIS A 74 7.92 6.35 -9.41
C HIS A 74 7.10 6.62 -8.15
N VAL A 75 5.98 5.91 -7.95
CA VAL A 75 5.17 6.05 -6.74
C VAL A 75 5.18 4.76 -5.94
N VAL A 76 4.76 3.64 -6.52
CA VAL A 76 4.57 2.38 -5.79
C VAL A 76 5.90 1.79 -5.35
N TYR A 77 6.83 1.55 -6.30
CA TYR A 77 8.13 0.94 -6.00
C TYR A 77 8.89 1.63 -4.84
N PRO A 78 9.14 2.96 -4.87
CA PRO A 78 9.83 3.62 -3.77
C PRO A 78 9.05 3.61 -2.45
N ASN A 79 7.71 3.64 -2.49
CA ASN A 79 6.91 3.53 -1.27
C ASN A 79 7.01 2.13 -0.66
N LEU A 80 6.95 1.07 -1.46
CA LEU A 80 7.11 -0.31 -0.96
C LEU A 80 8.53 -0.57 -0.42
N GLN A 81 9.56 0.02 -1.04
CA GLN A 81 10.91 0.02 -0.46
C GLN A 81 10.95 0.75 0.88
N PHE A 82 10.31 1.92 0.97
CA PHE A 82 10.29 2.71 2.19
C PHE A 82 9.52 2.03 3.33
N VAL A 83 8.51 1.22 3.05
CA VAL A 83 7.80 0.42 4.08
C VAL A 83 8.77 -0.37 4.94
N ILE A 84 9.75 -1.06 4.34
CA ILE A 84 10.77 -1.85 5.07
C ILE A 84 11.60 -0.93 5.98
N ILE A 85 12.01 0.22 5.45
CA ILE A 85 12.81 1.20 6.21
C ILE A 85 12.00 1.79 7.36
N ALA A 86 10.75 2.19 7.12
CA ALA A 86 9.86 2.77 8.12
C ALA A 86 9.59 1.78 9.27
N VAL A 87 9.36 0.51 8.96
CA VAL A 87 9.21 -0.54 9.97
C VAL A 87 10.49 -0.66 10.81
N LEU A 88 11.67 -0.68 10.20
CA LEU A 88 12.93 -0.74 10.95
C LEU A 88 13.18 0.50 11.82
N LEU A 89 12.62 1.66 11.49
CA LEU A 89 12.74 2.89 12.27
C LEU A 89 11.73 3.00 13.44
N GLY A 90 10.83 2.03 13.62
CA GLY A 90 9.75 2.15 14.60
C GLY A 90 8.57 3.00 14.10
N ALA A 91 8.47 3.24 12.80
CA ALA A 91 7.56 4.22 12.19
C ALA A 91 6.35 3.55 11.50
N ILE A 92 5.59 2.73 12.25
CA ILE A 92 4.43 1.98 11.72
C ILE A 92 3.42 2.87 10.98
N PRO A 93 3.00 4.05 11.49
CA PRO A 93 2.04 4.90 10.77
C PRO A 93 2.55 5.36 9.40
N GLN A 94 3.85 5.63 9.27
CA GLN A 94 4.49 6.03 8.02
C GLN A 94 4.57 4.84 7.05
N ALA A 95 4.84 3.64 7.55
CA ALA A 95 4.77 2.41 6.74
C ALA A 95 3.35 2.20 6.17
N ILE A 96 2.31 2.36 7.00
CA ILE A 96 0.91 2.27 6.59
C ILE A 96 0.55 3.36 5.57
N TYR A 97 1.04 4.59 5.76
CA TYR A 97 0.86 5.68 4.79
C TYR A 97 1.45 5.33 3.40
N SER A 98 2.62 4.71 3.38
CA SER A 98 3.24 4.27 2.13
C SER A 98 2.47 3.14 1.43
N LEU A 99 1.94 2.17 2.18
CA LEU A 99 1.03 1.14 1.64
C LEU A 99 -0.24 1.77 1.05
N ARG A 100 -0.86 2.71 1.76
CA ARG A 100 -2.04 3.45 1.27
C ARG A 100 -1.73 4.17 -0.03
N THR A 101 -0.60 4.86 -0.09
CA THR A 101 -0.17 5.63 -1.26
C THR A 101 0.08 4.72 -2.46
N ALA A 102 0.73 3.57 -2.24
CA ALA A 102 0.93 2.55 -3.27
C ALA A 102 -0.41 2.04 -3.84
N LEU A 103 -1.35 1.67 -2.97
CA LEU A 103 -2.67 1.17 -3.39
C LEU A 103 -3.48 2.24 -4.15
N GLU A 104 -3.48 3.48 -3.66
CA GLU A 104 -4.15 4.61 -4.31
C GLU A 104 -3.59 4.89 -5.70
N ALA A 105 -2.26 4.84 -5.86
CA ALA A 105 -1.60 5.08 -7.14
C ALA A 105 -2.04 4.09 -8.22
N ILE A 106 -2.08 2.79 -7.91
CA ILE A 106 -2.52 1.74 -8.84
C ILE A 106 -4.01 1.90 -9.18
N GLY A 107 -4.86 2.17 -8.19
CA GLY A 107 -6.30 2.31 -8.43
C GLY A 107 -6.65 3.55 -9.26
N ILE A 108 -5.93 4.66 -9.07
CA ILE A 108 -6.06 5.86 -9.90
C ILE A 108 -5.55 5.59 -11.32
N ALA A 109 -4.42 4.91 -11.49
CA ALA A 109 -3.91 4.53 -12.80
C ALA A 109 -4.93 3.67 -13.58
N LEU A 110 -5.50 2.64 -12.92
CA LEU A 110 -6.54 1.81 -13.50
C LEU A 110 -7.75 2.64 -13.98
N TYR A 111 -8.21 3.60 -13.16
CA TYR A 111 -9.29 4.50 -13.53
C TYR A 111 -8.93 5.36 -14.75
N VAL A 112 -7.77 6.04 -14.72
CA VAL A 112 -7.36 6.98 -15.77
C VAL A 112 -7.14 6.27 -17.10
N ASP A 113 -6.49 5.11 -17.08
CA ASP A 113 -6.11 4.39 -18.31
C ASP A 113 -7.30 3.75 -19.03
N ASN A 114 -8.43 3.55 -18.35
CA ASN A 114 -9.62 2.94 -18.95
C ASN A 114 -10.74 3.93 -19.25
N LYS A 115 -10.60 5.20 -18.86
CA LYS A 115 -11.59 6.25 -19.17
C LYS A 115 -11.34 6.87 -20.53
N ASP A 116 -12.36 6.81 -21.39
CA ASP A 116 -12.31 7.36 -22.75
C ASP A 116 -11.88 8.83 -22.80
N GLU A 117 -12.26 9.63 -21.80
CA GLU A 117 -11.88 11.04 -21.70
C GLU A 117 -10.36 11.28 -21.58
N PHE A 118 -9.58 10.26 -21.20
CA PHE A 118 -8.13 10.36 -21.02
C PHE A 118 -7.31 9.50 -21.98
N LYS A 119 -7.94 8.62 -22.78
CA LYS A 119 -7.23 7.66 -23.66
C LYS A 119 -6.37 8.33 -24.74
N SER A 120 -6.79 9.50 -25.24
CA SER A 120 -6.08 10.25 -26.28
C SER A 120 -5.02 11.21 -25.75
N LEU A 121 -4.93 11.37 -24.43
CA LEU A 121 -3.99 12.28 -23.80
C LEU A 121 -2.66 11.59 -23.51
N ASP A 122 -1.56 12.30 -23.71
CA ASP A 122 -0.25 11.88 -23.20
C ASP A 122 -0.17 12.01 -21.65
N LEU A 123 0.88 11.46 -21.07
CA LEU A 123 1.09 11.48 -19.62
C LEU A 123 1.11 12.90 -19.02
N HIS A 124 1.77 13.86 -19.67
CA HIS A 124 1.87 15.23 -19.18
C HIS A 124 0.48 15.88 -19.14
N GLN A 125 -0.27 15.75 -20.23
CA GLN A 125 -1.64 16.25 -20.34
C GLN A 125 -2.57 15.61 -19.30
N LYS A 126 -2.42 14.30 -19.02
CA LYS A 126 -3.18 13.62 -17.95
C LYS A 126 -2.91 14.25 -16.58
N MET A 127 -1.65 14.48 -16.23
CA MET A 127 -1.26 15.03 -14.92
C MET A 127 -1.77 16.46 -14.67
N GLU A 128 -1.98 17.24 -15.73
CA GLU A 128 -2.51 18.61 -15.62
C GLU A 128 -4.05 18.68 -15.57
N ARG A 129 -4.76 17.56 -15.75
CA ARG A 129 -6.22 17.57 -15.66
C ARG A 129 -6.67 17.69 -14.22
N LYS A 130 -7.44 18.74 -13.91
CA LYS A 130 -8.08 18.94 -12.60
C LYS A 130 -8.83 17.68 -12.09
N LYS A 131 -9.55 16.98 -12.97
CA LYS A 131 -10.25 15.73 -12.62
C LYS A 131 -9.30 14.62 -12.13
N ILE A 132 -8.06 14.58 -12.61
CA ILE A 132 -7.04 13.63 -12.19
C ILE A 132 -6.36 14.13 -10.92
N ILE A 133 -6.09 15.43 -10.79
CA ILE A 133 -5.49 16.04 -9.59
C ILE A 133 -6.39 15.84 -8.35
N ASP A 134 -7.70 16.05 -8.50
CA ASP A 134 -8.67 15.98 -7.40
C ASP A 134 -9.15 14.53 -7.12
N VAL A 135 -8.71 13.56 -7.92
CA VAL A 135 -9.21 12.19 -7.82
C VAL A 135 -8.75 11.53 -6.52
N ARG A 136 -9.63 10.72 -5.94
CA ARG A 136 -9.35 9.85 -4.80
C ARG A 136 -9.88 8.47 -5.10
N LEU A 137 -9.22 7.43 -4.58
CA LEU A 137 -9.60 6.04 -4.88
C LEU A 137 -11.08 5.76 -4.54
N ALA A 138 -11.53 6.18 -3.37
CA ALA A 138 -12.92 6.04 -2.95
C ALA A 138 -13.91 6.79 -3.86
N GLY A 139 -13.49 7.91 -4.47
CA GLY A 139 -14.32 8.73 -5.35
C GLY A 139 -14.55 8.12 -6.73
N VAL A 140 -13.78 7.09 -7.12
CA VAL A 140 -13.90 6.44 -8.43
C VAL A 140 -14.51 5.04 -8.39
N LYS A 141 -15.07 4.63 -7.23
CA LYS A 141 -15.70 3.32 -7.00
C LYS A 141 -16.56 2.83 -8.18
N GLU A 142 -17.58 3.60 -8.57
CA GLU A 142 -18.52 3.21 -9.62
C GLU A 142 -17.85 3.03 -10.98
N SER A 143 -16.75 3.77 -11.22
CA SER A 143 -15.97 3.61 -12.46
C SER A 143 -15.11 2.36 -12.41
N LEU A 144 -14.49 2.05 -11.27
CA LEU A 144 -13.72 0.81 -11.11
C LEU A 144 -14.59 -0.43 -11.23
N ILE A 145 -15.81 -0.41 -10.68
CA ILE A 145 -16.78 -1.50 -10.82
C ILE A 145 -17.10 -1.73 -12.30
N LYS A 146 -17.36 -0.66 -13.06
CA LYS A 146 -17.63 -0.76 -14.50
C LYS A 146 -16.44 -1.32 -15.28
N ILE A 147 -15.22 -0.90 -14.94
CA ILE A 147 -14.00 -1.43 -15.59
C ILE A 147 -13.85 -2.93 -15.28
N ALA A 148 -14.03 -3.34 -14.02
CA ALA A 148 -13.96 -4.75 -13.64
C ALA A 148 -15.09 -5.60 -14.28
N GLN A 149 -16.27 -5.04 -14.50
CA GLN A 149 -17.39 -5.72 -15.19
C GLN A 149 -17.08 -6.10 -16.64
N GLU A 150 -16.06 -5.50 -17.26
CA GLU A 150 -15.65 -5.88 -18.61
C GLU A 150 -15.02 -7.28 -18.65
N ILE A 151 -14.60 -7.82 -17.50
CA ILE A 151 -13.86 -9.09 -17.40
C ILE A 151 -14.50 -10.10 -16.44
N THR A 152 -15.51 -9.72 -15.67
CA THR A 152 -16.21 -10.60 -14.72
C THR A 152 -17.68 -10.19 -14.53
N SER A 153 -18.44 -10.95 -13.72
CA SER A 153 -19.83 -10.60 -13.41
C SER A 153 -19.93 -9.30 -12.60
N LYS A 154 -21.07 -8.63 -12.66
CA LYS A 154 -21.33 -7.44 -11.86
C LYS A 154 -21.15 -7.68 -10.36
N GLU A 155 -21.66 -8.80 -9.86
CA GLU A 155 -21.57 -9.19 -8.45
C GLU A 155 -20.11 -9.35 -8.03
N GLN A 156 -19.31 -10.06 -8.83
CA GLN A 156 -17.89 -10.28 -8.55
C GLN A 156 -17.08 -8.97 -8.64
N ALA A 157 -17.37 -8.12 -9.62
CA ALA A 157 -16.74 -6.82 -9.77
C ALA A 157 -17.02 -5.90 -8.58
N GLU A 158 -18.26 -5.90 -8.08
CA GLU A 158 -18.64 -5.17 -6.86
C GLU A 158 -17.89 -5.71 -5.64
N GLU A 159 -17.80 -7.02 -5.48
CA GLU A 159 -17.05 -7.66 -4.39
C GLU A 159 -15.57 -7.26 -4.40
N TRP A 160 -14.91 -7.39 -5.56
CA TRP A 160 -13.50 -7.03 -5.74
C TRP A 160 -13.22 -5.56 -5.40
N VAL A 161 -14.03 -4.63 -5.96
CA VAL A 161 -13.83 -3.20 -5.71
C VAL A 161 -14.17 -2.83 -4.26
N ASN A 162 -15.20 -3.43 -3.66
CA ASN A 162 -15.52 -3.18 -2.25
C ASN A 162 -14.39 -3.69 -1.33
N TYR A 163 -13.82 -4.87 -1.61
CA TYR A 163 -12.66 -5.38 -0.87
C TYR A 163 -11.50 -4.39 -0.92
N ILE A 164 -11.10 -3.94 -2.12
CA ILE A 164 -10.02 -2.96 -2.30
C ILE A 164 -10.29 -1.67 -1.53
N LEU A 165 -11.53 -1.17 -1.56
CA LEU A 165 -11.92 0.06 -0.85
C LEU A 165 -11.98 -0.10 0.66
N ASP A 166 -12.35 -1.28 1.16
CA ASP A 166 -12.31 -1.59 2.59
C ASP A 166 -10.85 -1.65 3.08
N VAL A 167 -9.93 -2.25 2.31
CA VAL A 167 -8.47 -2.22 2.62
C VAL A 167 -7.96 -0.79 2.61
N TYR A 168 -8.26 -0.01 1.57
CA TYR A 168 -7.88 1.41 1.51
C TYR A 168 -8.46 2.22 2.68
N SER A 169 -9.68 1.92 3.13
CA SER A 169 -10.29 2.57 4.30
C SER A 169 -9.57 2.19 5.59
N GLN A 170 -9.13 0.94 5.75
CA GLN A 170 -8.37 0.50 6.93
C GLN A 170 -7.02 1.21 7.00
N LEU A 171 -6.27 1.25 5.89
CA LEU A 171 -5.02 1.99 5.79
C LEU A 171 -5.22 3.49 6.09
N SER A 172 -6.29 4.08 5.53
CA SER A 172 -6.64 5.49 5.75
C SER A 172 -7.00 5.80 7.20
N ALA A 173 -7.63 4.86 7.90
CA ALA A 173 -8.03 5.05 9.30
C ALA A 173 -6.80 5.27 10.20
N TRP A 174 -5.69 4.58 9.95
CA TRP A 174 -4.45 4.69 10.74
C TRP A 174 -3.70 6.01 10.58
N ILE A 175 -3.95 6.73 9.50
CA ILE A 175 -3.31 8.03 9.23
C ILE A 175 -4.13 9.16 9.84
N HIS A 176 -5.45 8.97 9.99
CA HIS A 176 -6.31 9.98 10.56
C HIS A 176 -6.18 10.00 12.10
N PRO A 177 -6.04 11.18 12.74
CA PRO A 177 -5.90 11.26 14.20
C PRO A 177 -7.04 10.57 14.95
N ILE A 178 -8.28 10.75 14.49
CA ILE A 178 -9.50 10.14 15.04
C ILE A 178 -10.36 9.63 13.88
N ALA A 179 -10.45 8.32 13.68
CA ALA A 179 -11.16 7.71 12.56
C ALA A 179 -12.38 6.88 13.01
N ARG A 180 -13.19 6.49 12.03
CA ARG A 180 -14.12 5.36 12.15
C ARG A 180 -13.68 4.31 11.14
N ALA A 181 -13.50 3.07 11.60
CA ALA A 181 -13.20 1.95 10.72
C ALA A 181 -14.41 1.02 10.65
N HIS A 182 -14.52 0.31 9.53
CA HIS A 182 -15.58 -0.67 9.29
C HIS A 182 -14.93 -2.05 9.27
N ARG A 183 -15.42 -2.98 10.10
CA ARG A 183 -15.05 -4.40 10.02
C ARG A 183 -16.22 -5.15 9.41
N THR A 184 -15.99 -5.85 8.32
CA THR A 184 -16.99 -6.71 7.70
C THR A 184 -16.76 -8.14 8.20
N ARG A 185 -17.55 -8.61 9.17
CA ARG A 185 -17.61 -10.03 9.56
C ARG A 185 -19.02 -10.54 9.27
N GLN A 186 -19.11 -11.61 8.46
CA GLN A 186 -20.31 -12.46 8.31
C GLN A 186 -21.67 -11.71 8.28
N ARG A 187 -21.82 -10.76 7.36
CA ARG A 187 -23.07 -10.00 7.06
C ARG A 187 -23.41 -8.81 7.96
N GLU A 188 -22.65 -8.51 9.01
CA GLU A 188 -22.80 -7.27 9.78
C GLU A 188 -21.58 -6.36 9.62
N ARG A 189 -21.83 -5.10 9.25
CA ARG A 189 -20.80 -4.07 9.10
C ARG A 189 -20.65 -3.35 10.44
N GLU A 190 -19.68 -3.76 11.23
CA GLU A 190 -19.41 -3.18 12.54
C GLU A 190 -18.61 -1.89 12.39
N VAL A 191 -19.12 -0.77 12.93
CA VAL A 191 -18.41 0.52 12.95
C VAL A 191 -17.75 0.69 14.30
N PHE A 192 -16.42 0.80 14.32
CA PHE A 192 -15.67 1.02 15.55
C PHE A 192 -14.80 2.28 15.45
N PRO A 193 -14.60 3.01 16.57
CA PRO A 193 -13.65 4.11 16.58
C PRO A 193 -12.25 3.56 16.26
N ALA A 194 -11.52 4.26 15.42
CA ALA A 194 -10.17 3.92 14.96
C ALA A 194 -9.31 5.20 14.95
N GLY A 195 -8.11 5.14 14.39
CA GLY A 195 -7.25 6.32 14.29
C GLY A 195 -5.98 6.22 15.14
N LEU A 196 -4.99 6.98 14.73
CA LEU A 196 -3.66 6.98 15.33
C LEU A 196 -3.72 7.28 16.84
N LEU A 197 -4.47 8.33 17.23
CA LEU A 197 -4.59 8.70 18.63
C LEU A 197 -5.28 7.63 19.46
N ARG A 198 -6.28 6.93 18.86
CA ARG A 198 -6.96 5.84 19.55
C ARG A 198 -6.02 4.66 19.77
N ALA A 199 -5.24 4.27 18.77
CA ALA A 199 -4.25 3.19 18.91
C ALA A 199 -3.28 3.49 20.05
N ILE A 200 -2.72 4.71 20.06
CA ILE A 200 -1.83 5.18 21.13
C ILE A 200 -2.50 5.14 22.51
N ILE A 201 -3.70 5.67 22.65
CA ILE A 201 -4.42 5.73 23.94
C ILE A 201 -4.76 4.33 24.45
N LEU A 202 -5.17 3.41 23.57
CA LEU A 202 -5.52 2.05 23.97
C LEU A 202 -4.30 1.28 24.47
N THR A 203 -3.18 1.33 23.74
CA THR A 203 -1.93 0.69 24.16
C THR A 203 -1.42 1.31 25.46
N ALA A 204 -1.43 2.65 25.58
CA ALA A 204 -1.06 3.34 26.82
C ALA A 204 -1.95 2.96 28.01
N GLY A 205 -3.27 2.85 27.80
CA GLY A 205 -4.21 2.46 28.84
C GLY A 205 -4.04 1.00 29.29
N LYS A 206 -3.69 0.10 28.37
CA LYS A 206 -3.51 -1.33 28.62
C LYS A 206 -2.18 -1.66 29.28
N TYR A 207 -1.09 -1.03 28.84
CA TYR A 207 0.28 -1.38 29.24
C TYR A 207 0.96 -0.32 30.13
N GLY A 208 0.34 0.84 30.34
CA GLY A 208 0.90 1.94 31.13
C GLY A 208 1.94 2.79 30.40
N VAL A 209 2.30 2.42 29.17
CA VAL A 209 3.20 3.15 28.27
C VAL A 209 2.63 3.18 26.85
N PRO A 210 2.76 4.29 26.11
CA PRO A 210 2.34 4.36 24.71
C PRO A 210 3.23 3.47 23.83
N PRO A 211 2.75 3.11 22.62
CA PRO A 211 3.57 2.37 21.66
C PRO A 211 4.73 3.23 21.16
N SER A 212 5.75 2.58 20.61
CA SER A 212 7.00 3.23 20.21
C SER A 212 6.80 4.37 19.21
N TYR A 213 5.91 4.16 18.24
CA TYR A 213 5.55 5.17 17.22
C TYR A 213 4.74 6.36 17.79
N GLY A 214 4.24 6.27 19.02
CA GLY A 214 3.47 7.31 19.69
C GLY A 214 4.33 8.33 20.47
N LEU A 215 5.65 8.10 20.59
CA LEU A 215 6.56 8.91 21.39
C LEU A 215 7.56 9.71 20.55
N LEU A 216 8.34 9.02 19.73
CA LEU A 216 9.42 9.58 18.91
C LEU A 216 9.70 8.65 17.73
N ILE A 217 10.26 9.18 16.65
CA ILE A 217 10.84 8.38 15.58
C ILE A 217 12.26 8.94 15.31
N PRO A 218 13.30 8.09 15.24
CA PRO A 218 13.27 6.62 15.39
C PRO A 218 13.11 6.17 16.86
N MET A 219 12.46 5.02 17.07
CA MET A 219 12.28 4.40 18.39
C MET A 219 12.40 2.87 18.31
N GLU A 220 13.00 2.27 19.32
CA GLU A 220 13.11 0.81 19.45
C GLU A 220 11.76 0.20 19.82
N TYR A 221 11.38 -0.90 19.19
CA TYR A 221 10.20 -1.67 19.54
C TYR A 221 10.35 -2.37 20.87
N ASP A 222 9.22 -2.57 21.55
CA ASP A 222 9.11 -3.44 22.70
C ASP A 222 7.92 -4.42 22.57
N GLU A 223 7.66 -5.18 23.64
CA GLU A 223 6.59 -6.17 23.64
C GLU A 223 5.18 -5.56 23.50
N VAL A 224 4.99 -4.26 23.79
CA VAL A 224 3.68 -3.59 23.64
C VAL A 224 3.35 -3.33 22.17
N ASP A 225 4.37 -3.28 21.30
CA ASP A 225 4.21 -3.04 19.87
C ASP A 225 3.85 -4.29 19.07
N ILE A 226 3.97 -5.50 19.65
CA ILE A 226 3.77 -6.78 18.93
C ILE A 226 2.37 -6.89 18.33
N GLU A 227 1.33 -6.43 19.05
CA GLU A 227 -0.06 -6.47 18.55
C GLU A 227 -0.23 -5.59 17.31
N ASP A 228 0.34 -4.38 17.34
CA ASP A 228 0.29 -3.44 16.22
C ASP A 228 1.16 -3.91 15.03
N LEU A 229 2.29 -4.56 15.30
CA LEU A 229 3.14 -5.16 14.27
C LEU A 229 2.46 -6.32 13.55
N ASN A 230 1.73 -7.17 14.28
CA ASN A 230 0.94 -8.25 13.68
C ASN A 230 -0.22 -7.70 12.85
N TYR A 231 -0.92 -6.67 13.35
CA TYR A 231 -1.96 -6.01 12.57
C TYR A 231 -1.40 -5.32 11.32
N PHE A 232 -0.23 -4.71 11.42
CA PHE A 232 0.47 -4.14 10.27
C PHE A 232 0.83 -5.21 9.22
N LYS A 233 1.27 -6.40 9.63
CA LYS A 233 1.49 -7.52 8.71
C LYS A 233 0.21 -7.90 7.96
N GLU A 234 -0.93 -8.00 8.64
CA GLU A 234 -2.22 -8.24 7.97
C GLU A 234 -2.50 -7.17 6.91
N LEU A 235 -2.24 -5.89 7.22
CA LEU A 235 -2.41 -4.80 6.25
C LEU A 235 -1.47 -4.91 5.04
N VAL A 236 -0.24 -5.39 5.22
CA VAL A 236 0.72 -5.66 4.13
C VAL A 236 0.15 -6.71 3.17
N GLU A 237 -0.33 -7.84 3.70
CA GLU A 237 -0.89 -8.96 2.92
C GLU A 237 -2.17 -8.55 2.18
N LEU A 238 -3.07 -7.84 2.86
CA LEU A 238 -4.29 -7.29 2.23
C LEU A 238 -3.97 -6.28 1.12
N THR A 239 -2.92 -5.48 1.31
CA THR A 239 -2.46 -4.51 0.30
C THR A 239 -1.89 -5.23 -0.92
N GLU A 240 -1.12 -6.31 -0.72
CA GLU A 240 -0.58 -7.14 -1.79
C GLU A 240 -1.68 -7.71 -2.69
N ILE A 241 -2.71 -8.31 -2.08
CA ILE A 241 -3.87 -8.84 -2.80
C ILE A 241 -4.57 -7.71 -3.56
N SER A 242 -4.79 -6.56 -2.92
CA SER A 242 -5.49 -5.43 -3.53
C SER A 242 -4.73 -4.82 -4.72
N ILE A 243 -3.41 -4.66 -4.61
CA ILE A 243 -2.56 -4.20 -5.72
C ILE A 243 -2.60 -5.22 -6.85
N THR A 244 -2.41 -6.51 -6.54
CA THR A 244 -2.40 -7.58 -7.55
C THR A 244 -3.74 -7.64 -8.29
N LEU A 245 -4.87 -7.52 -7.58
CA LEU A 245 -6.20 -7.52 -8.16
C LEU A 245 -6.44 -6.33 -9.09
N LEU A 246 -6.04 -5.12 -8.68
CA LEU A 246 -6.13 -3.93 -9.54
C LEU A 246 -5.27 -4.06 -10.80
N VAL A 247 -4.07 -4.61 -10.67
CA VAL A 247 -3.17 -4.84 -11.80
C VAL A 247 -3.70 -5.94 -12.72
N TYR A 248 -4.26 -7.01 -12.17
CA TYR A 248 -4.94 -8.05 -12.93
C TYR A 248 -6.05 -7.43 -13.77
N ILE A 249 -6.95 -6.65 -13.17
CA ILE A 249 -8.03 -5.96 -13.88
C ILE A 249 -7.46 -5.08 -15.00
N TRP A 250 -6.45 -4.25 -14.70
CA TRP A 250 -5.83 -3.37 -15.68
C TRP A 250 -5.19 -4.13 -16.84
N SER A 251 -4.58 -5.28 -16.58
CA SER A 251 -3.77 -6.00 -17.55
C SER A 251 -4.56 -6.75 -18.62
N ARG A 252 -5.85 -7.05 -18.38
CA ARG A 252 -6.63 -7.97 -19.22
C ARG A 252 -6.74 -7.54 -20.68
N ASP A 253 -6.92 -6.25 -20.92
CA ASP A 253 -7.09 -5.68 -22.27
C ASP A 253 -5.83 -4.97 -22.80
N LYS A 254 -4.68 -5.10 -22.11
CA LYS A 254 -3.42 -4.41 -22.47
C LYS A 254 -2.43 -5.37 -23.13
N ASP A 255 -1.57 -4.86 -24.00
CA ASP A 255 -0.56 -5.65 -24.72
C ASP A 255 0.72 -5.84 -23.87
N ILE A 256 0.60 -6.61 -22.79
CA ILE A 256 1.68 -6.88 -21.83
C ILE A 256 2.36 -8.24 -22.05
N SER A 257 3.53 -8.42 -21.42
CA SER A 257 4.41 -9.56 -21.60
C SER A 257 3.86 -10.89 -21.07
N ASP A 258 3.22 -10.91 -19.90
CA ASP A 258 2.76 -12.17 -19.28
C ASP A 258 1.47 -12.01 -18.45
N LYS A 259 0.31 -12.05 -19.11
CA LYS A 259 -1.01 -12.03 -18.44
C LYS A 259 -1.25 -13.26 -17.57
N ILE A 260 -0.74 -14.42 -17.99
CA ILE A 260 -1.00 -15.71 -17.33
C ILE A 260 -0.29 -15.76 -15.98
N ALA A 261 0.92 -15.21 -15.89
CA ALA A 261 1.64 -15.12 -14.63
C ALA A 261 0.88 -14.29 -13.58
N ILE A 262 0.30 -13.15 -13.98
CA ILE A 262 -0.49 -12.29 -13.07
C ILE A 262 -1.72 -13.05 -12.56
N GLU A 263 -2.44 -13.74 -13.44
CA GLU A 263 -3.63 -14.53 -13.10
C GLU A 263 -3.31 -15.65 -12.10
N LYS A 264 -2.29 -16.47 -12.40
CA LYS A 264 -1.84 -17.55 -11.50
C LYS A 264 -1.33 -17.03 -10.15
N PHE A 265 -0.66 -15.86 -10.17
CA PHE A 265 -0.17 -15.26 -8.95
C PHE A 265 -1.33 -14.79 -8.06
N LEU A 266 -2.34 -14.14 -8.64
CA LEU A 266 -3.55 -13.75 -7.93
C LEU A 266 -4.28 -14.96 -7.32
N GLU A 267 -4.47 -16.05 -8.09
CA GLU A 267 -5.04 -17.31 -7.60
C GLU A 267 -4.25 -17.86 -6.40
N THR A 268 -2.91 -17.81 -6.48
CA THR A 268 -2.03 -18.27 -5.40
C THR A 268 -2.21 -17.44 -4.13
N LEU A 269 -2.36 -16.11 -4.25
CA LEU A 269 -2.59 -15.24 -3.11
C LEU A 269 -3.94 -15.51 -2.45
N CYS A 270 -5.01 -15.67 -3.24
CA CYS A 270 -6.34 -15.96 -2.72
C CYS A 270 -6.39 -17.32 -1.99
N ASN A 271 -5.70 -18.34 -2.49
CA ASN A 271 -5.65 -19.66 -1.86
C ASN A 271 -4.82 -19.70 -0.56
N LYS A 272 -3.96 -18.70 -0.31
CA LYS A 272 -3.22 -18.59 0.97
C LYS A 272 -4.07 -17.97 2.09
N THR A 273 -5.20 -17.35 1.75
CA THR A 273 -6.06 -16.63 2.70
C THR A 273 -7.27 -17.43 3.19
N GLU A 274 -7.45 -18.67 2.69
CA GLU A 274 -8.41 -19.68 3.18
C GLU A 274 -7.79 -20.61 4.22
#